data_AF-A0A963YMP4-F1
#
_entry.id   AF-A0A963YMP4-F1
#
_cell.length_a   1.000
_cell.length_b   1.000
_cell.length_c   1.000
_cell.angle_alpha   90.00
_cell.angle_beta   90.00
_cell.angle_gamma   90.00
#
_symmetry.space_group_name_H-M   'P 1'
#
loop_
_entity.id
_entity.type
_entity.pdbx_description
1 polymer ?
#
loop_
_entity_poly.entity_id
_entity_poly.type
_entity_poly.pdbx_seq_one_letter_code
_entity_poly.pdbx_strand_id
1 'polypeptide(L)'
;MTRTAIAKLKLPALPRLLPQQWAAVAAVVVAIVGYFVALHALETRTADYFLRMRTENPAIYLEQLRESQGFADFLPEYATLTGLDDFKADTPSFLLGRWTMQKAPLRLPPGMVPEQCSDPITFDYGLVLMAEAGGSALSARYRVSDGGVDLTGPTMKDTRITLVSFGSLLDHLEFTPPGRESAVYAYRCGH
;
A
#
# COMPACT_ATOMS: atom_id res chain seq x y z
N MET A 1 -45.39 -49.03 15.92
CA MET A 1 -45.70 -47.65 16.35
C MET A 1 -44.72 -47.23 17.43
N THR A 2 -43.61 -46.60 17.05
CA THR A 2 -42.56 -46.11 17.94
C THR A 2 -42.86 -44.66 18.31
N ARG A 3 -43.23 -44.41 19.57
CA ARG A 3 -43.36 -43.05 20.11
C ARG A 3 -41.98 -42.54 20.51
N THR A 4 -41.41 -41.66 19.69
CA THR A 4 -40.21 -40.89 19.98
C THR A 4 -40.51 -39.91 21.12
N ALA A 5 -39.93 -40.14 22.29
CA ALA A 5 -40.03 -39.21 23.41
C ALA A 5 -39.17 -37.97 23.10
N ILE A 6 -39.83 -36.84 22.84
CA ILE A 6 -39.16 -35.54 22.71
C ILE A 6 -38.71 -35.14 24.12
N ALA A 7 -37.42 -35.27 24.39
CA ALA A 7 -36.81 -34.72 25.60
C ALA A 7 -36.98 -33.20 25.57
N LYS A 8 -37.86 -32.68 26.43
CA LYS A 8 -37.98 -31.24 26.65
C LYS A 8 -36.67 -30.75 27.26
N LEU A 9 -35.82 -30.10 26.47
CA LEU A 9 -34.73 -29.27 26.99
C LEU A 9 -35.37 -28.19 27.87
N LYS A 10 -35.30 -28.39 29.20
CA LYS A 10 -35.55 -27.32 30.16
C LYS A 10 -34.39 -26.34 30.04
N LEU A 11 -34.62 -25.27 29.27
CA LEU A 11 -33.75 -24.09 29.33
C LEU A 11 -33.71 -23.64 30.80
N PRO A 12 -32.51 -23.43 31.38
CA PRO A 12 -32.40 -22.92 32.73
C PRO A 12 -33.15 -21.59 32.80
N ALA A 13 -34.01 -21.44 33.82
CA ALA A 13 -34.73 -20.22 34.04
C ALA A 13 -33.72 -19.08 34.23
N LEU A 14 -33.78 -18.07 33.36
CA LEU A 14 -32.94 -16.88 33.49
C LEU A 14 -33.16 -16.31 34.90
N PRO A 15 -32.09 -16.06 35.67
CA PRO A 15 -32.23 -15.51 37.01
C PRO A 15 -33.00 -14.18 36.91
N ARG A 16 -34.06 -14.06 37.73
CA ARG A 16 -34.83 -12.81 37.81
C ARG A 16 -33.91 -11.73 38.34
N LEU A 17 -33.47 -10.85 37.44
CA LEU A 17 -32.63 -9.71 37.80
C LEU A 17 -33.41 -8.79 38.75
N LEU A 18 -32.76 -8.39 39.84
CA LEU A 18 -33.28 -7.36 40.72
C LEU A 18 -33.42 -6.03 39.96
N PRO A 19 -34.33 -5.12 40.34
CA PRO A 19 -34.52 -3.84 39.65
C PRO A 19 -33.22 -3.04 39.46
N GLN A 20 -32.32 -3.14 40.42
CA GLN A 20 -30.98 -2.54 40.43
C GLN A 20 -30.06 -3.12 39.33
N GLN A 21 -30.17 -4.43 39.07
CA GLN A 21 -29.41 -5.10 38.01
C GLN A 21 -29.96 -4.72 36.62
N TRP A 22 -31.28 -4.51 36.49
CA TRP A 22 -31.87 -3.96 35.27
C TRP A 22 -31.40 -2.53 34.97
N ALA A 23 -31.31 -1.68 36.00
CA ALA A 23 -30.76 -0.34 35.86
C ALA A 23 -29.30 -0.36 35.40
N ALA A 24 -28.48 -1.27 35.97
CA ALA A 24 -27.09 -1.45 35.55
C ALA A 24 -26.97 -1.95 34.11
N VAL A 25 -27.78 -2.94 33.71
CA VAL A 25 -27.82 -3.45 32.33
C VAL A 25 -28.25 -2.36 31.36
N ALA A 26 -29.29 -1.57 31.69
CA ALA A 26 -29.73 -0.46 30.87
C ALA A 26 -28.63 0.60 30.72
N ALA A 27 -27.92 0.94 31.80
CA ALA A 27 -26.80 1.88 31.76
C ALA A 27 -25.65 1.39 30.85
N VAL A 28 -25.32 0.09 30.92
CA VAL A 28 -24.31 -0.53 30.04
C VAL A 28 -24.75 -0.49 28.58
N VAL A 29 -26.00 -0.84 28.28
CA VAL A 29 -26.53 -0.79 26.90
C VAL A 29 -26.50 0.64 26.36
N VAL A 30 -26.91 1.63 27.15
CA VAL A 30 -26.85 3.05 26.76
C VAL A 30 -25.40 3.48 26.50
N ALA A 31 -24.46 3.07 27.34
CA ALA A 31 -23.04 3.37 27.14
C ALA A 31 -22.49 2.75 25.84
N ILE A 32 -22.85 1.49 25.55
CA ILE A 32 -22.46 0.80 24.30
C ILE A 32 -23.03 1.52 23.09
N VAL A 33 -24.34 1.82 23.09
CA VAL A 33 -24.99 2.55 21.99
C VAL A 33 -24.36 3.92 21.80
N GLY A 34 -24.13 4.66 22.88
CA GLY A 34 -23.46 5.97 22.84
C GLY A 34 -22.05 5.90 22.26
N TYR A 35 -21.27 4.87 22.62
CA TYR A 35 -19.95 4.62 22.07
C TYR A 35 -19.99 4.38 20.56
N PHE A 36 -20.88 3.50 20.07
CA PHE A 36 -20.99 3.22 18.63
C PHE A 36 -21.49 4.43 17.83
N VAL A 37 -22.42 5.22 18.38
CA VAL A 37 -22.87 6.47 17.73
C VAL A 37 -21.70 7.46 17.61
N ALA A 38 -20.90 7.62 18.67
CA ALA A 38 -19.72 8.49 18.63
C ALA A 38 -18.67 7.97 17.63
N LEU A 39 -18.43 6.66 17.60
CA LEU A 39 -17.50 6.04 16.66
C LEU A 39 -17.94 6.28 15.21
N HIS A 40 -19.22 6.06 14.91
CA HIS A 40 -19.76 6.27 13.57
C HIS A 40 -19.66 7.74 13.13
N ALA A 41 -19.93 8.69 14.03
CA ALA A 41 -19.80 10.12 13.74
C ALA A 41 -18.34 10.54 13.46
N LEU A 42 -17.37 9.91 14.14
CA LEU A 42 -15.94 10.13 13.87
C LEU A 42 -15.53 9.53 12.52
N GLU A 43 -16.04 8.35 12.16
CA GLU A 43 -15.81 7.73 10.85
C GLU A 43 -16.32 8.61 9.71
N THR A 44 -17.54 9.16 9.83
CA THR A 44 -18.10 10.03 8.78
C THR A 44 -17.26 11.29 8.58
N ARG A 45 -16.87 11.95 9.68
CA ARG A 45 -16.03 13.16 9.62
C ARG A 45 -14.68 12.87 8.99
N THR A 46 -14.10 11.72 9.31
CA THR A 46 -12.82 11.28 8.74
C THR A 46 -12.96 11.01 7.24
N ALA A 47 -14.03 10.34 6.82
CA ALA A 47 -14.31 10.10 5.40
C ALA A 47 -14.50 11.43 4.63
N ASP A 48 -15.29 12.36 5.17
CA ASP A 48 -15.50 13.68 4.56
C ASP A 48 -14.23 14.52 4.51
N TYR A 49 -13.36 14.37 5.51
CA TYR A 49 -12.04 15.01 5.54
C TYR A 49 -11.13 14.47 4.43
N PHE A 50 -11.01 13.14 4.31
CA PHE A 50 -10.20 12.50 3.27
C PHE A 50 -10.71 12.81 1.86
N LEU A 51 -12.05 12.81 1.66
CA LEU A 51 -12.64 13.16 0.36
C LEU A 51 -12.33 14.59 -0.05
N ARG A 52 -12.47 15.56 0.87
CA ARG A 52 -12.09 16.96 0.59
C ARG A 52 -10.60 17.09 0.32
N MET A 53 -9.76 16.42 1.11
CA MET A 53 -8.31 16.47 0.92
C MET A 53 -7.88 15.89 -0.42
N ARG A 54 -8.50 14.79 -0.86
CA ARG A 54 -8.26 14.20 -2.19
C ARG A 54 -8.45 15.22 -3.31
N THR A 55 -9.44 16.11 -3.19
CA THR A 55 -9.73 17.14 -4.19
C THR A 55 -8.93 18.42 -4.02
N GLU A 56 -8.71 18.88 -2.78
CA GLU A 56 -8.09 20.18 -2.50
C GLU A 56 -6.56 20.09 -2.49
N ASN A 57 -6.01 19.01 -1.93
CA ASN A 57 -4.57 18.80 -1.74
C ASN A 57 -4.20 17.32 -1.92
N PRO A 58 -4.26 16.79 -3.16
CA PRO A 58 -4.05 15.37 -3.44
C PRO A 58 -2.69 14.84 -2.97
N ALA A 59 -1.66 15.69 -2.96
CA ALA A 59 -0.33 15.31 -2.46
C ALA A 59 -0.33 14.98 -0.95
N ILE A 60 -1.02 15.79 -0.13
CA ILE A 60 -1.13 15.55 1.31
C ILE A 60 -2.00 14.31 1.56
N TYR A 61 -3.10 14.18 0.79
CA TYR A 61 -3.96 13.00 0.86
C TYR A 61 -3.19 11.70 0.62
N LEU A 62 -2.39 11.65 -0.44
CA LEU A 62 -1.59 10.48 -0.80
C LEU A 62 -0.52 10.16 0.24
N GLU A 63 0.11 11.17 0.84
CA GLU A 63 1.07 10.95 1.92
C GLU A 63 0.40 10.38 3.17
N GLN A 64 -0.74 10.93 3.59
CA GLN A 64 -1.50 10.40 4.72
C GLN A 64 -2.02 8.99 4.46
N LEU A 65 -2.46 8.69 3.25
CA LEU A 65 -2.89 7.36 2.85
C LEU A 65 -1.73 6.36 2.96
N ARG A 66 -0.56 6.73 2.43
CA ARG A 66 0.66 5.93 2.50
C ARG A 66 1.10 5.68 3.94
N GLU A 67 1.04 6.69 4.81
CA GLU A 67 1.42 6.58 6.22
C GLU A 67 0.43 5.76 7.05
N SER A 68 -0.88 5.91 6.80
CA SER A 68 -1.92 5.31 7.65
C SER A 68 -2.36 3.92 7.21
N GLN A 69 -2.42 3.66 5.91
CA GLN A 69 -2.91 2.39 5.33
C GLN A 69 -1.77 1.58 4.70
N GLY A 70 -0.67 2.25 4.34
CA GLY A 70 0.52 1.60 3.80
C GLY A 70 0.66 1.77 2.30
N PHE A 71 1.76 1.24 1.76
CA PHE A 71 2.14 1.44 0.37
C PHE A 71 1.21 0.71 -0.61
N ALA A 72 0.64 -0.44 -0.21
CA ALA A 72 -0.27 -1.22 -1.05
C ALA A 72 -1.56 -0.45 -1.39
N ASP A 73 -2.20 0.15 -0.38
CA ASP A 73 -3.42 0.96 -0.57
C ASP A 73 -3.13 2.31 -1.23
N PHE A 74 -1.91 2.82 -1.07
CA PHE A 74 -1.46 4.05 -1.74
C PHE A 74 -1.37 3.92 -3.26
N LEU A 75 -0.88 2.79 -3.80
CA LEU A 75 -0.62 2.63 -5.23
C LEU A 75 -1.83 2.86 -6.17
N PRO A 76 -3.02 2.26 -5.94
CA PRO A 76 -4.16 2.46 -6.83
C PRO A 76 -4.69 3.90 -6.81
N GLU A 77 -4.69 4.55 -5.64
CA GLU A 77 -5.07 5.96 -5.52
C GLU A 77 -4.03 6.88 -6.15
N TYR A 78 -2.74 6.57 -5.98
CA TYR A 78 -1.65 7.28 -6.64
C TYR A 78 -1.78 7.21 -8.16
N ALA A 79 -2.01 6.01 -8.71
CA ALA A 79 -2.22 5.80 -10.13
C ALA A 79 -3.35 6.70 -10.63
N THR A 80 -4.53 6.58 -10.02
CA THR A 80 -5.74 7.33 -10.40
C THR A 80 -5.54 8.86 -10.37
N LEU A 81 -4.94 9.38 -9.31
CA LEU A 81 -4.78 10.84 -9.15
C LEU A 81 -3.70 11.43 -10.07
N THR A 82 -2.70 10.64 -10.46
CA THR A 82 -1.64 11.05 -11.40
C THR A 82 -1.97 10.66 -12.85
N GLY A 83 -3.02 9.85 -13.03
CA GLY A 83 -3.40 9.21 -14.29
C GLY A 83 -2.36 8.20 -14.78
N LEU A 84 -1.56 7.61 -13.89
CA LEU A 84 -0.57 6.57 -14.20
C LEU A 84 -1.20 5.17 -14.28
N ASP A 85 -2.51 5.06 -14.19
CA ASP A 85 -3.32 3.90 -14.60
C ASP A 85 -3.17 3.58 -16.09
N ASP A 86 -2.75 4.57 -16.90
CA ASP A 86 -2.29 4.40 -18.28
C ASP A 86 -0.79 4.69 -18.44
N PHE A 87 -0.20 4.19 -19.54
CA PHE A 87 1.21 4.44 -19.83
C PHE A 87 1.49 5.92 -20.10
N LYS A 88 2.28 6.58 -19.24
CA LYS A 88 2.74 7.96 -19.41
C LYS A 88 4.26 8.09 -19.32
N ALA A 89 4.80 9.15 -19.87
CA ALA A 89 6.24 9.44 -19.78
C ALA A 89 6.65 10.01 -18.41
N ASP A 90 5.71 10.23 -17.48
CA ASP A 90 6.02 10.73 -16.14
C ASP A 90 6.48 9.58 -15.24
N THR A 91 7.68 9.70 -14.67
CA THR A 91 8.20 8.72 -13.71
C THR A 91 7.42 8.82 -12.40
N PRO A 92 6.92 7.71 -11.83
CA PRO A 92 6.30 7.71 -10.52
C PRO A 92 7.24 8.30 -9.47
N SER A 93 6.75 9.22 -8.64
CA SER A 93 7.57 9.99 -7.71
C SER A 93 8.31 9.11 -6.69
N PHE A 94 7.76 7.95 -6.34
CA PHE A 94 8.40 6.98 -5.46
C PHE A 94 9.51 6.16 -6.15
N LEU A 95 9.57 6.14 -7.48
CA LEU A 95 10.67 5.52 -8.24
C LEU A 95 11.80 6.51 -8.56
N LEU A 96 11.55 7.82 -8.48
CA LEU A 96 12.53 8.84 -8.84
C LEU A 96 13.84 8.69 -8.07
N GLY A 97 14.94 8.81 -8.81
CA GLY A 97 16.30 8.79 -8.28
C GLY A 97 17.05 7.50 -8.59
N ARG A 98 18.13 7.30 -7.85
CA ARG A 98 19.13 6.25 -8.07
C ARG A 98 18.87 5.04 -7.18
N TRP A 99 19.05 3.86 -7.77
CA TRP A 99 18.87 2.56 -7.12
C TRP A 99 20.06 1.66 -7.45
N THR A 100 20.68 1.05 -6.43
CA THR A 100 21.77 0.08 -6.62
C THR A 100 21.18 -1.29 -6.85
N MET A 101 21.55 -1.92 -7.97
CA MET A 101 21.07 -3.25 -8.32
C MET A 101 21.97 -4.32 -7.68
N GLN A 102 21.34 -5.27 -6.99
CA GLN A 102 22.01 -6.40 -6.34
C GLN A 102 21.49 -7.72 -6.92
N LYS A 103 22.38 -8.70 -7.06
CA LYS A 103 22.01 -10.05 -7.53
C LYS A 103 21.29 -10.89 -6.47
N ALA A 104 21.40 -10.49 -5.20
CA ALA A 104 20.78 -11.16 -4.07
C ALA A 104 20.19 -10.10 -3.12
N PRO A 105 19.14 -10.43 -2.36
CA PRO A 105 18.51 -9.48 -1.46
C PRO A 105 19.46 -9.10 -0.32
N LEU A 106 19.52 -7.81 -0.01
CA LEU A 106 20.24 -7.28 1.14
C LEU A 106 19.38 -7.39 2.41
N ARG A 107 20.03 -7.67 3.53
CA ARG A 107 19.37 -7.63 4.85
C ARG A 107 19.59 -6.26 5.46
N LEU A 108 18.77 -5.30 5.05
CA LEU A 108 18.77 -3.96 5.60
C LEU A 108 17.65 -3.82 6.65
N PRO A 109 17.89 -3.11 7.76
CA PRO A 109 16.81 -2.66 8.62
C PRO A 109 15.85 -1.72 7.84
N PRO A 110 14.55 -1.68 8.19
CA PRO A 110 13.59 -0.80 7.52
C PRO A 110 14.08 0.65 7.49
N GLY A 111 14.05 1.26 6.30
CA GLY A 111 14.45 2.65 6.08
C GLY A 111 15.97 2.89 5.96
N MET A 112 16.81 1.86 6.09
CA MET A 112 18.24 2.00 5.76
C MET A 112 18.49 1.83 4.26
N VAL A 113 19.46 2.59 3.77
CA VAL A 113 19.95 2.52 2.39
C VAL A 113 21.38 1.98 2.35
N PRO A 114 21.79 1.29 1.29
CA PRO A 114 23.19 0.88 1.13
C PRO A 114 24.15 2.08 1.12
N GLU A 115 25.30 1.96 1.81
CA GLU A 115 26.33 3.00 1.84
C GLU A 115 26.98 3.24 0.46
N GLN A 116 27.07 2.17 -0.34
CA GLN A 116 27.68 2.22 -1.67
C GLN A 116 26.62 2.01 -2.75
N CYS A 117 26.66 2.88 -3.75
CA CYS A 117 25.75 2.84 -4.91
C CYS A 117 26.48 2.17 -6.08
N SER A 118 26.65 0.84 -6.00
CA SER A 118 27.25 0.02 -7.07
C SER A 118 26.19 -0.36 -8.09
N ASP A 119 26.58 -0.44 -9.37
CA ASP A 119 25.69 -0.83 -10.47
C ASP A 119 24.33 -0.10 -10.47
N PRO A 120 24.33 1.25 -10.57
CA PRO A 120 23.11 2.02 -10.40
C PRO A 120 22.21 1.97 -11.64
N ILE A 121 20.91 1.90 -11.37
CA ILE A 121 19.85 2.30 -12.29
C ILE A 121 19.21 3.59 -11.76
N THR A 122 18.90 4.52 -12.66
CA THR A 122 18.23 5.78 -12.30
C THR A 122 16.93 5.89 -13.07
N PHE A 123 15.84 6.19 -12.38
CA PHE A 123 14.56 6.56 -12.99
C PHE A 123 14.37 8.06 -12.87
N ASP A 124 14.23 8.75 -13.98
CA ASP A 124 14.15 10.22 -13.98
C ASP A 124 13.39 10.74 -15.20
N TYR A 125 12.35 11.55 -14.97
CA TYR A 125 11.53 12.21 -16.01
C TYR A 125 11.31 11.43 -17.33
N GLY A 126 10.79 10.21 -17.26
CA GLY A 126 10.54 9.41 -18.48
C GLY A 126 11.75 8.66 -19.02
N LEU A 127 12.84 8.63 -18.27
CA LEU A 127 14.09 7.99 -18.65
C LEU A 127 14.49 6.93 -17.62
N VAL A 128 15.12 5.87 -18.14
CA VAL A 128 15.84 4.87 -17.37
C VAL A 128 17.31 4.97 -17.78
N LEU A 129 18.17 5.30 -16.83
CA LEU A 129 19.62 5.42 -17.03
C LEU A 129 20.30 4.21 -16.39
N MET A 130 21.14 3.51 -17.14
CA MET A 130 21.91 2.36 -16.65
C MET A 130 23.39 2.52 -16.97
N ALA A 131 24.26 2.24 -16.01
CA ALA A 131 25.70 2.38 -16.17
C ALA A 131 26.31 1.29 -17.08
N GLU A 132 25.90 0.02 -16.91
CA GLU A 132 26.52 -1.12 -17.62
C GLU A 132 26.06 -1.26 -19.09
N ALA A 133 24.91 -0.70 -19.48
CA ALA A 133 24.41 -0.72 -20.86
C ALA A 133 25.05 0.40 -21.73
N GLY A 134 26.35 0.66 -21.56
CA GLY A 134 27.07 1.68 -22.34
C GLY A 134 26.65 3.12 -22.04
N GLY A 135 26.12 3.41 -20.84
CA GLY A 135 25.62 4.74 -20.49
C GLY A 135 24.35 5.15 -21.27
N SER A 136 23.56 4.17 -21.71
CA SER A 136 22.35 4.45 -22.49
C SER A 136 21.23 5.00 -21.62
N ALA A 137 20.74 6.19 -22.00
CA ALA A 137 19.45 6.68 -21.53
C ALA A 137 18.34 6.06 -22.38
N LEU A 138 17.45 5.31 -21.74
CA LEU A 138 16.33 4.64 -22.38
C LEU A 138 15.04 5.39 -22.08
N SER A 139 14.32 5.83 -23.12
CA SER A 139 12.99 6.40 -22.93
C SER A 139 12.02 5.32 -22.44
N ALA A 140 11.33 5.62 -21.34
CA ALA A 140 10.35 4.77 -20.70
C ALA A 140 9.00 5.48 -20.58
N ARG A 141 7.95 4.69 -20.70
CA ARG A 141 6.61 5.04 -20.23
C ARG A 141 6.26 4.10 -19.08
N TYR A 142 5.64 4.66 -18.06
CA TYR A 142 5.29 4.00 -16.82
C TYR A 142 3.78 3.86 -16.72
N ARG A 143 3.34 2.72 -16.22
CA ARG A 143 1.97 2.49 -15.76
C ARG A 143 2.04 1.85 -14.39
N VAL A 144 1.35 2.41 -13.41
CA VAL A 144 1.18 1.80 -12.09
C VAL A 144 0.03 0.80 -12.17
N SER A 145 0.29 -0.41 -11.70
CA SER A 145 -0.68 -1.51 -11.68
C SER A 145 -0.55 -2.29 -10.38
N ASP A 146 -1.45 -3.24 -10.14
CA ASP A 146 -1.60 -3.88 -8.81
C ASP A 146 -0.28 -4.46 -8.29
N GLY A 147 0.29 -3.87 -7.24
CA GLY A 147 1.57 -4.27 -6.63
C GLY A 147 2.84 -3.96 -7.45
N GLY A 148 2.79 -3.10 -8.47
CA GLY A 148 3.94 -2.84 -9.33
C GLY A 148 3.88 -1.63 -10.26
N VAL A 149 4.95 -1.45 -11.01
CA VAL A 149 5.02 -0.50 -12.13
C VAL A 149 5.41 -1.27 -13.39
N ASP A 150 4.61 -1.16 -14.44
CA ASP A 150 4.95 -1.67 -15.76
C ASP A 150 5.68 -0.57 -16.55
N LEU A 151 6.76 -0.96 -17.23
CA LEU A 151 7.59 -0.09 -18.05
C LEU A 151 7.56 -0.57 -19.48
N THR A 152 7.44 0.37 -20.41
CA THR A 152 7.53 0.10 -21.83
C THR A 152 8.30 1.20 -22.55
N GLY A 153 9.00 0.87 -23.62
CA GLY A 153 9.82 1.80 -24.38
C GLY A 153 10.33 1.19 -25.69
N PRO A 154 10.99 1.97 -26.55
CA PRO A 154 11.47 1.50 -27.86
C PRO A 154 12.39 0.27 -27.77
N THR A 155 13.18 0.20 -26.70
CA THR A 155 14.15 -0.87 -26.43
C THR A 155 13.80 -1.69 -25.17
N MET A 156 12.69 -1.37 -24.51
CA MET A 156 12.23 -2.00 -23.27
C MET A 156 10.83 -2.57 -23.50
N LYS A 157 10.75 -3.90 -23.67
CA LYS A 157 9.45 -4.56 -23.83
C LYS A 157 8.93 -4.99 -22.47
N ASP A 158 7.84 -4.36 -22.06
CA ASP A 158 6.93 -4.75 -20.97
C ASP A 158 7.65 -5.28 -19.73
N THR A 159 8.61 -4.49 -19.23
CA THR A 159 9.34 -4.80 -18.01
C THR A 159 8.48 -4.45 -16.81
N ARG A 160 8.24 -5.42 -15.93
CA ARG A 160 7.53 -5.17 -14.67
C ARG A 160 8.51 -4.97 -13.52
N ILE A 161 8.29 -3.89 -12.78
CA ILE A 161 8.90 -3.63 -11.48
C ILE A 161 7.91 -4.00 -10.39
N THR A 162 8.24 -5.04 -9.64
CA THR A 162 7.55 -5.38 -8.40
C THR A 162 8.04 -4.45 -7.29
N LEU A 163 7.10 -3.87 -6.56
CA LEU A 163 7.37 -2.94 -5.46
C LEU A 163 7.28 -3.71 -4.15
N VAL A 164 8.41 -3.86 -3.44
CA VAL A 164 8.44 -4.53 -2.14
C VAL A 164 8.44 -3.48 -1.04
N SER A 165 7.37 -3.45 -0.24
CA SER A 165 7.14 -2.42 0.78
C SER A 165 6.91 -3.02 2.16
N PHE A 166 7.30 -2.27 3.20
CA PHE A 166 6.99 -2.57 4.59
C PHE A 166 6.24 -1.38 5.22
N GLY A 167 4.95 -1.56 5.51
CA GLY A 167 4.08 -0.48 5.99
C GLY A 167 3.98 0.65 4.96
N SER A 168 4.40 1.85 5.34
CA SER A 168 4.38 3.05 4.50
C SER A 168 5.62 3.22 3.60
N LEU A 169 6.65 2.40 3.80
CA LEU A 169 7.94 2.55 3.15
C LEU A 169 8.11 1.54 2.02
N LEU A 170 8.58 2.03 0.87
CA LEU A 170 9.11 1.19 -0.20
C LEU A 170 10.52 0.75 0.19
N ASP A 171 10.73 -0.55 0.34
CA ASP A 171 11.99 -1.14 0.80
C ASP A 171 12.93 -1.36 -0.39
N HIS A 172 12.46 -2.07 -1.41
CA HIS A 172 13.23 -2.33 -2.63
C HIS A 172 12.33 -2.63 -3.83
N LEU A 173 12.97 -2.69 -4.99
CA LEU A 173 12.38 -3.05 -6.27
C LEU A 173 12.87 -4.44 -6.68
N GLU A 174 11.99 -5.25 -7.24
CA GLU A 174 12.38 -6.50 -7.89
C GLU A 174 11.98 -6.46 -9.36
N PHE A 175 12.95 -6.63 -10.27
CA PHE A 175 12.69 -6.65 -11.71
C PHE A 175 13.85 -7.26 -12.49
N THR A 176 13.63 -7.55 -13.77
CA THR A 176 14.71 -7.92 -14.69
C THR A 176 15.08 -6.71 -15.55
N PRO A 177 16.26 -6.10 -15.35
CA PRO A 177 16.65 -4.93 -16.11
C PRO A 177 16.80 -5.24 -17.61
N PRO A 178 16.57 -4.25 -18.50
CA PRO A 178 16.82 -4.41 -19.92
C PRO A 178 18.27 -4.89 -20.18
N GLY A 179 18.41 -5.93 -21.00
CA GLY A 179 19.72 -6.52 -21.31
C GLY A 179 20.28 -7.50 -20.25
N ARG A 180 19.52 -7.81 -19.19
CA ARG A 180 19.85 -8.88 -18.24
C ARG A 180 18.86 -10.04 -18.34
N GLU A 181 19.34 -11.23 -18.00
CA GLU A 181 18.54 -12.47 -18.03
C GLU A 181 17.93 -12.82 -16.66
N SER A 182 18.45 -12.22 -15.58
CA SER A 182 18.03 -12.53 -14.21
C SER A 182 17.46 -11.31 -13.50
N ALA A 183 16.49 -11.56 -12.62
CA ALA A 183 15.97 -10.53 -11.72
C ALA A 183 17.07 -9.98 -10.80
N VAL A 184 16.91 -8.71 -10.44
CA VAL A 184 17.75 -7.99 -9.48
C VAL A 184 16.89 -7.39 -8.38
N TYR A 185 17.53 -7.11 -7.26
CA TYR A 185 16.96 -6.40 -6.12
C TYR A 185 17.56 -5.00 -6.10
N ALA A 186 16.77 -3.97 -6.38
CA ALA A 186 17.25 -2.61 -6.43
C ALA A 186 16.86 -1.84 -5.17
N TYR A 187 17.85 -1.27 -4.49
CA TYR A 187 17.70 -0.49 -3.27
C TYR A 187 18.04 0.96 -3.53
N ARG A 188 17.27 1.90 -2.97
CA ARG A 188 17.55 3.34 -3.17
C ARG A 188 18.95 3.68 -2.65
N CYS A 189 19.75 4.43 -3.41
CA CYS A 189 21.10 4.83 -3.02
C CYS A 189 21.49 6.17 -3.60
N GLY A 190 22.47 6.84 -2.98
CA GLY A 190 22.91 8.16 -3.40
C GLY A 190 21.86 9.22 -3.07
N HIS A 191 22.21 10.11 -2.15
CA HIS A 191 21.44 11.33 -1.89
C HIS A 191 21.65 12.34 -3.02
#